data_AF-Q6Q9Z5-F1
#
_entry.id   AF-Q6Q9Z5-F1
#
_cell.length_a   1.000
_cell.length_b   1.000
_cell.length_c   1.000
_cell.angle_alpha   90.00
_cell.angle_beta   90.00
_cell.angle_gamma   90.00
#
_symmetry.space_group_name_H-M   'P 1'
#
loop_
_entity.id
_entity.type
_entity.pdbx_description
1 polymer ?
#
loop_
_entity_poly.entity_id
_entity_poly.type
_entity_poly.pdbx_seq_one_letter_code
_entity_poly.pdbx_strand_id
1 'polypeptide(L)'
;MEDALDELIKDCAQQLFELTDDKENERLAYVTYQDIHSIQAFHEQIVIAVKAPAETRLDVPAPREDSITVHIRSTNGPIDVYLCEVEQGQTSNKRSEGVGTSSSESTHPEGPEEEENPQQSEELLEVSN
;
A
#
# COMPACT_ATOMS: atom_id res chain seq x y z
N MET A 1 23.15 -33.46 -14.18
CA MET A 1 21.75 -33.25 -14.62
C MET A 1 21.02 -32.42 -13.58
N GLU A 2 21.15 -32.79 -12.30
CA GLU A 2 20.77 -31.93 -11.17
C GLU A 2 21.49 -30.57 -11.21
N ASP A 3 22.81 -30.55 -11.40
CA ASP A 3 23.58 -29.28 -11.44
C ASP A 3 23.08 -28.27 -12.48
N ALA A 4 22.55 -28.75 -13.62
CA ALA A 4 22.03 -27.88 -14.66
C ALA A 4 20.65 -27.28 -14.29
N LEU A 5 19.85 -28.03 -13.53
CA LEU A 5 18.59 -27.53 -13.00
C LEU A 5 18.85 -26.50 -11.89
N ASP A 6 19.82 -26.76 -11.02
CA ASP A 6 20.19 -25.86 -9.94
C ASP A 6 20.71 -24.52 -10.46
N GLU A 7 21.58 -24.53 -11.48
CA GLU A 7 22.01 -23.29 -12.12
C GLU A 7 20.84 -22.56 -12.78
N LEU A 8 19.90 -23.25 -13.42
CA LEU A 8 18.71 -22.59 -13.98
C LEU A 8 17.82 -21.97 -12.90
N ILE A 9 17.61 -22.65 -11.76
CA ILE A 9 16.85 -22.12 -10.63
C ILE A 9 17.52 -20.86 -10.08
N LYS A 10 18.84 -20.91 -9.91
CA LYS A 10 19.65 -19.79 -9.43
C LYS A 10 19.60 -18.60 -10.38
N ASP A 11 19.74 -18.84 -11.68
CA ASP A 11 19.65 -17.79 -12.69
C ASP A 11 18.25 -17.15 -12.69
N CYS A 12 17.18 -17.95 -12.61
CA CYS A 12 15.82 -17.42 -12.50
C CYS A 12 15.61 -16.61 -11.21
N ALA A 13 16.13 -17.07 -10.07
CA ALA A 13 16.02 -16.34 -8.80
C ALA A 13 16.77 -15.00 -8.86
N GLN A 14 17.95 -14.99 -9.48
CA GLN A 14 18.75 -13.78 -9.67
C GLN A 14 18.03 -12.76 -10.57
N GLN A 15 17.43 -13.22 -11.69
CA GLN A 15 16.63 -12.36 -12.57
C GLN A 15 15.42 -11.76 -11.86
N LEU A 16 14.74 -12.53 -11.01
CA LEU A 16 13.62 -12.01 -10.21
C LEU A 16 14.11 -10.95 -9.22
N PHE A 17 15.22 -11.20 -8.54
CA PHE A 17 15.79 -10.23 -7.59
C PHE A 17 16.11 -8.90 -8.29
N GLU A 18 16.81 -8.95 -9.41
CA GLU A 18 17.15 -7.77 -10.21
C GLU A 18 15.91 -7.01 -10.69
N LEU A 19 14.86 -7.73 -11.12
CA LEU A 19 13.60 -7.11 -11.53
C LEU A 19 12.90 -6.40 -10.38
N THR A 20 12.88 -7.02 -9.19
CA THR A 20 12.11 -6.52 -8.03
C THR A 20 12.83 -5.49 -7.18
N ASP A 21 14.17 -5.47 -7.18
CA ASP A 21 14.99 -4.50 -6.43
C ASP A 21 15.24 -3.21 -7.24
N ASP A 22 14.92 -3.22 -8.55
CA ASP A 22 14.93 -2.03 -9.38
C ASP A 22 13.82 -1.04 -8.95
N LYS A 23 14.21 0.19 -8.63
CA LYS A 23 13.32 1.22 -8.08
C LYS A 23 12.26 1.72 -9.07
N GLU A 24 12.56 1.73 -10.37
CA GLU A 24 11.57 2.13 -11.36
C GLU A 24 10.51 1.02 -11.51
N ASN A 25 10.94 -0.24 -11.49
CA ASN A 25 10.02 -1.37 -11.46
C ASN A 25 9.17 -1.38 -10.20
N GLU A 26 9.76 -1.13 -9.02
CA GLU A 26 9.02 -1.02 -7.75
C GLU A 26 7.89 0.02 -7.85
N ARG A 27 8.18 1.19 -8.42
CA ARG A 27 7.19 2.27 -8.61
C ARG A 27 6.07 1.89 -9.59
N LEU A 28 6.38 1.03 -10.56
CA LEU A 28 5.44 0.60 -11.61
C LEU A 28 4.75 -0.74 -11.30
N ALA A 29 5.15 -1.43 -10.23
CA ALA A 29 4.61 -2.73 -9.81
C ALA A 29 3.28 -2.58 -9.07
N TYR A 30 2.26 -2.08 -9.76
CA TYR A 30 0.90 -1.98 -9.25
C TYR A 30 -0.13 -2.51 -10.25
N VAL A 31 -1.32 -2.79 -9.73
CA VAL A 31 -2.51 -3.11 -10.53
C VAL A 31 -3.60 -2.10 -10.25
N THR A 32 -4.43 -1.81 -11.25
CA THR A 32 -5.56 -0.91 -11.11
C THR A 32 -6.85 -1.66 -10.77
N TYR A 33 -7.86 -0.94 -10.31
CA TYR A 33 -9.20 -1.51 -10.13
C TYR A 33 -9.76 -2.09 -11.43
N GLN A 34 -9.46 -1.48 -12.58
CA GLN A 34 -9.90 -1.96 -13.88
C GLN A 34 -9.25 -3.32 -14.23
N ASP A 35 -7.97 -3.51 -13.90
CA ASP A 35 -7.26 -4.77 -14.13
C ASP A 35 -7.89 -5.90 -13.32
N ILE A 36 -8.19 -5.65 -12.04
CA ILE A 36 -8.84 -6.63 -11.15
C ILE A 36 -10.25 -6.96 -11.67
N HIS A 37 -11.03 -5.95 -12.05
CA HIS A 37 -12.39 -6.14 -12.56
C HIS A 37 -12.42 -6.86 -13.92
N SER A 38 -11.35 -6.75 -14.72
CA SER A 38 -11.25 -7.46 -16.00
C SER A 38 -11.20 -8.99 -15.84
N ILE A 39 -10.88 -9.48 -14.64
CA ILE A 39 -10.78 -10.91 -14.34
C ILE A 39 -12.18 -11.51 -14.22
N GLN A 40 -12.56 -12.33 -15.20
CA GLN A 40 -13.87 -13.00 -15.25
C GLN A 40 -14.22 -13.77 -13.97
N ALA A 41 -13.21 -14.40 -13.35
CA ALA A 41 -13.39 -15.16 -12.12
C ALA A 41 -13.81 -14.33 -10.90
N PHE A 42 -13.68 -13.00 -10.94
CA PHE A 42 -14.04 -12.10 -9.84
C PHE A 42 -15.35 -11.33 -10.08
N HIS A 43 -16.04 -11.58 -11.20
CA HIS A 43 -17.32 -10.92 -11.47
C HIS A 43 -18.37 -11.33 -10.43
N GLU A 44 -19.19 -10.34 -10.02
CA GLU A 44 -20.26 -10.50 -9.03
C GLU A 44 -19.79 -11.00 -7.65
N GLN A 45 -18.49 -10.91 -7.35
CA GLN A 45 -17.88 -11.31 -6.08
C GLN A 45 -17.30 -10.12 -5.35
N ILE A 46 -17.22 -10.23 -4.02
CA ILE A 46 -16.53 -9.27 -3.17
C ILE A 46 -15.03 -9.58 -3.23
N VAL A 47 -14.23 -8.63 -3.70
CA VAL A 47 -12.76 -8.75 -3.74
C VAL A 47 -12.16 -7.85 -2.65
N ILE A 48 -11.36 -8.47 -1.78
CA ILE A 48 -10.65 -7.79 -0.70
C ILE A 48 -9.15 -7.88 -1.00
N ALA A 49 -8.50 -6.76 -1.26
CA ALA A 49 -7.06 -6.68 -1.45
C ALA A 49 -6.38 -6.42 -0.11
N VAL A 50 -5.41 -7.27 0.25
CA VAL A 50 -4.66 -7.17 1.50
C VAL A 50 -3.19 -6.91 1.18
N LYS A 51 -2.65 -5.79 1.66
CA LYS A 51 -1.22 -5.47 1.61
C LYS A 51 -0.67 -5.55 3.03
N ALA A 52 0.30 -6.43 3.22
CA ALA A 52 0.87 -6.70 4.53
C ALA A 52 2.40 -6.80 4.44
N PRO A 53 3.13 -6.47 5.52
CA PRO A 53 4.58 -6.63 5.54
C PRO A 53 4.98 -8.10 5.49
N ALA A 54 6.27 -8.34 5.21
CA ALA A 54 6.85 -9.67 5.24
C ALA A 54 6.59 -10.37 6.58
N GLU A 55 6.49 -11.71 6.52
CA GLU A 55 6.21 -12.59 7.67
C GLU A 55 4.80 -12.44 8.28
N THR A 56 3.87 -11.80 7.58
CA THR A 56 2.45 -11.80 7.97
C THR A 56 1.86 -13.21 7.89
N ARG A 57 1.16 -13.63 8.94
CA ARG A 57 0.47 -14.93 9.00
C ARG A 57 -0.99 -14.78 8.62
N LEU A 58 -1.46 -15.72 7.79
CA LEU A 58 -2.86 -15.87 7.42
C LEU A 58 -3.33 -17.27 7.85
N ASP A 59 -4.33 -17.32 8.71
CA ASP A 59 -4.95 -18.55 9.20
C ASP A 59 -6.42 -18.61 8.79
N VAL A 60 -6.82 -19.70 8.14
CA VAL A 60 -8.23 -19.98 7.81
C VAL A 60 -8.68 -21.18 8.65
N PRO A 61 -9.25 -20.96 9.85
CA PRO A 61 -9.82 -22.04 10.64
C PRO A 61 -10.94 -22.77 9.90
N ALA A 62 -11.22 -24.00 10.34
CA ALA A 62 -12.37 -24.74 9.83
C ALA A 62 -13.66 -23.90 9.99
N PRO A 63 -14.52 -23.84 8.95
CA PRO A 63 -15.78 -23.12 9.02
C PRO A 63 -16.61 -23.53 10.23
N ARG A 64 -17.25 -22.56 10.87
CA ARG A 64 -18.29 -22.78 11.87
C ARG A 64 -19.64 -22.86 11.16
N GLU A 65 -20.66 -23.33 11.86
CA GLU A 65 -22.01 -23.49 11.30
C GLU A 65 -22.59 -22.18 10.74
N ASP A 66 -22.20 -21.03 11.29
CA ASP A 66 -22.72 -19.71 10.96
C ASP A 66 -21.72 -18.76 10.29
N SER A 67 -20.44 -19.14 10.22
CA SER A 67 -19.39 -18.20 9.84
C SER A 67 -18.13 -18.87 9.28
N ILE A 68 -17.52 -18.18 8.32
CA ILE A 68 -16.15 -18.43 7.87
C ILE A 68 -15.32 -17.26 8.37
N THR A 69 -14.14 -17.55 8.91
CA THR A 69 -13.26 -16.52 9.46
C THR A 69 -11.88 -16.65 8.82
N VAL A 70 -11.27 -15.50 8.54
CA VAL A 70 -9.88 -15.41 8.11
C VAL A 70 -9.17 -14.55 9.14
N HIS A 71 -8.11 -15.07 9.75
CA HIS A 71 -7.27 -14.32 10.69
C HIS A 71 -6.00 -13.88 9.98
N ILE A 72 -5.68 -12.59 10.04
CA ILE A 72 -4.46 -12.04 9.47
C ILE A 72 -3.70 -11.34 10.61
N ARG A 73 -2.43 -11.69 10.79
CA ARG A 73 -1.61 -11.18 11.89
C ARG A 73 -0.22 -10.79 11.40
N SER A 74 0.14 -9.53 11.62
CA SER A 74 1.48 -9.00 11.38
C SER A 74 2.11 -8.59 12.71
N THR A 75 3.44 -8.77 12.82
CA THR A 75 4.28 -8.24 13.90
C THR A 75 5.23 -7.13 13.41
N ASN A 76 5.38 -6.99 12.09
CA ASN A 76 6.40 -6.15 11.45
C ASN A 76 5.83 -4.86 10.85
N GLY A 77 4.59 -4.51 11.19
CA GLY A 77 3.94 -3.29 10.70
C GLY A 77 2.43 -3.44 10.50
N PRO A 78 1.75 -2.35 10.11
CA PRO A 78 0.31 -2.36 9.85
C PRO A 78 -0.04 -3.21 8.63
N ILE A 79 -1.31 -3.59 8.54
CA ILE A 79 -1.89 -4.27 7.38
C ILE A 79 -2.87 -3.31 6.74
N ASP A 80 -2.68 -3.04 5.46
CA ASP A 80 -3.61 -2.25 4.65
C ASP A 80 -4.63 -3.19 3.99
N VAL A 81 -5.91 -2.86 4.10
CA VAL A 81 -7.01 -3.67 3.55
C VAL A 81 -7.91 -2.77 2.72
N TYR A 82 -8.19 -3.19 1.48
CA TYR A 82 -9.00 -2.45 0.52
C TYR A 82 -10.15 -3.32 0.02
N LEU A 83 -11.33 -2.72 -0.11
CA LEU A 83 -12.46 -3.33 -0.80
C LEU A 83 -12.45 -2.84 -2.24
N CYS A 84 -12.35 -3.74 -3.20
CA CYS A 84 -12.49 -3.40 -4.61
C CYS A 84 -13.98 -3.29 -4.92
N GLU A 85 -14.51 -2.06 -4.91
CA GLU A 85 -15.90 -1.81 -5.27
C GLU A 85 -16.14 -2.11 -6.74
N VAL A 86 -17.18 -2.87 -7.02
CA VAL A 86 -17.76 -2.95 -8.37
C VAL A 86 -18.66 -1.74 -8.50
N GLU A 87 -18.38 -0.83 -9.42
CA GLU A 87 -19.36 0.18 -9.82
C GLU A 87 -20.57 -0.53 -10.43
N GLN A 88 -21.51 -0.96 -9.58
CA GLN A 88 -22.85 -1.31 -10.04
C GLN A 88 -23.43 -0.01 -10.57
N GLY A 89 -23.54 0.08 -11.90
CA GLY A 89 -23.89 1.29 -12.63
C GLY A 89 -24.90 2.14 -11.87
N GLN A 90 -24.48 3.34 -11.50
CA GLN A 90 -25.36 4.33 -10.90
C GLN A 90 -26.47 4.68 -11.90
N THR A 91 -27.60 3.97 -11.78
CA THR A 91 -28.90 4.50 -12.21
C THR A 91 -29.55 5.23 -11.02
N SER A 92 -28.79 6.07 -10.32
CA SER A 92 -29.37 7.04 -9.40
C SER A 92 -29.51 8.39 -10.09
N ASN A 93 -30.66 8.61 -10.72
CA ASN A 93 -31.14 9.93 -11.09
C ASN A 93 -31.11 10.84 -9.84
N LYS A 94 -30.08 11.69 -9.71
CA LYS A 94 -30.14 12.85 -8.81
C LYS A 94 -30.24 14.10 -9.66
N ARG A 95 -31.51 14.48 -9.85
CA ARG A 95 -31.97 15.73 -10.43
C ARG A 95 -31.37 16.89 -9.66
N SER A 96 -30.91 17.88 -10.41
CA SER A 96 -30.41 19.18 -10.00
C SER A 96 -31.35 19.96 -9.06
N GLU A 97 -30.82 20.45 -7.94
CA GLU A 97 -31.14 21.72 -7.26
C GLU A 97 -29.82 22.08 -6.53
N GLY A 98 -29.08 23.17 -6.74
CA GLY A 98 -29.45 24.55 -7.05
C GLY A 98 -29.17 25.41 -5.81
N VAL A 99 -28.34 26.46 -5.96
CA VAL A 99 -27.97 27.53 -4.99
C VAL A 99 -26.75 27.20 -4.09
N GLY A 100 -25.65 27.97 -4.03
CA GLY A 100 -25.23 29.21 -4.69
C GLY A 100 -24.02 29.83 -3.96
N THR A 101 -23.08 30.41 -4.73
CA THR A 101 -22.08 31.47 -4.36
C THR A 101 -21.01 31.12 -3.29
N SER A 102 -19.70 31.36 -3.41
CA SER A 102 -18.93 32.46 -4.03
C SER A 102 -17.44 32.05 -4.18
N SER A 103 -16.78 32.70 -5.15
CA SER A 103 -15.35 32.90 -5.50
C SER A 103 -14.31 32.76 -4.34
N SER A 104 -13.03 32.40 -4.56
CA SER A 104 -12.03 33.12 -5.39
C SER A 104 -10.72 32.32 -5.63
N GLU A 105 -9.95 32.83 -6.58
CA GLU A 105 -8.70 32.37 -7.22
C GLU A 105 -7.45 32.13 -6.35
N SER A 106 -6.50 31.43 -6.99
CA SER A 106 -5.11 31.07 -6.65
C SER A 106 -4.22 32.18 -6.08
N THR A 107 -3.21 31.80 -5.27
CA THR A 107 -1.82 32.32 -5.38
C THR A 107 -0.83 31.54 -4.48
N HIS A 108 0.27 31.11 -5.09
CA HIS A 108 1.52 30.68 -4.44
C HIS A 108 2.19 31.84 -3.70
N PRO A 109 3.04 31.56 -2.69
CA PRO A 109 4.30 32.30 -2.62
C PRO A 109 5.54 31.42 -2.42
N GLU A 110 6.59 31.89 -3.08
CA GLU A 110 8.01 31.54 -3.08
C GLU A 110 8.64 31.70 -1.68
N GLY A 111 9.68 30.90 -1.36
CA GLY A 111 10.58 31.13 -0.21
C GLY A 111 11.38 32.44 -0.36
N PRO A 112 12.31 32.80 0.56
CA PRO A 112 13.56 32.04 0.65
C PRO A 112 14.39 32.14 1.99
N GLU A 113 15.52 31.43 1.98
CA GLU A 113 16.83 31.62 2.68
C GLU A 113 17.06 31.18 4.14
N GLU A 114 18.20 30.48 4.27
CA GLU A 114 18.86 29.92 5.44
C GLU A 114 19.50 31.02 6.30
N GLU A 115 19.51 30.87 7.63
CA GLU A 115 20.57 31.47 8.44
C GLU A 115 20.93 30.55 9.63
N GLU A 116 22.22 30.28 9.72
CA GLU A 116 22.91 29.41 10.66
C GLU A 116 23.03 30.05 12.07
N ASN A 117 22.92 29.20 13.08
CA ASN A 117 23.16 29.32 14.55
C ASN A 117 24.39 30.22 14.92
N PRO A 118 24.65 30.71 16.18
CA PRO A 118 24.83 29.82 17.35
C PRO A 118 24.72 30.33 18.82
N GLN A 119 24.61 29.35 19.74
CA GLN A 119 25.02 29.28 21.19
C GLN A 119 24.17 30.06 22.24
N GLN A 120 23.99 29.68 23.52
CA GLN A 120 24.73 28.85 24.50
C GLN A 120 23.77 28.35 25.61
N SER A 121 24.00 27.16 26.18
CA SER A 121 23.92 26.96 27.64
C SER A 121 24.72 25.72 28.04
N GLU A 122 25.87 25.95 28.65
CA GLU A 122 26.61 24.96 29.45
C GLU A 122 25.94 24.84 30.82
N GLU A 123 25.76 23.62 31.32
CA GLU A 123 26.05 23.36 32.74
C GLU A 123 26.56 21.92 32.91
N LEU A 124 27.79 21.84 33.42
CA LEU A 124 28.57 20.64 33.69
C LEU A 124 28.29 20.22 35.14
N LEU A 125 27.91 18.96 35.38
CA LEU A 125 27.96 18.37 36.72
C LEU A 125 28.75 17.06 36.65
N GLU A 126 30.01 17.16 37.06
CA GLU A 126 30.93 16.05 37.32
C GLU A 126 30.48 15.21 38.52
N VAL A 127 30.70 13.91 38.40
CA VAL A 127 30.52 12.88 39.42
C VAL A 127 31.85 12.72 40.17
N SER A 128 31.85 12.78 41.51
CA SER A 128 32.68 11.93 42.42
C SER A 128 32.56 12.36 43.90
N ASN A 129 31.90 11.54 44.72
CA ASN A 129 32.44 10.66 45.78
C ASN A 129 31.37 10.33 46.82
#